data_AF-A0A3C0ITB3-F1
#
_entry.id   AF-A0A3C0ITB3-F1
#
_cell.length_a   1.000
_cell.length_b   1.000
_cell.length_c   1.000
_cell.angle_alpha   90.00
_cell.angle_beta   90.00
_cell.angle_gamma   90.00
#
_symmetry.space_group_name_H-M   'P 1'
#
loop_
_entity.id
_entity.type
_entity.pdbx_description
1 polymer ?
#
loop_
_entity_poly.entity_id
_entity_poly.type
_entity_poly.pdbx_seq_one_letter_code
_entity_poly.pdbx_strand_id
1 'polypeptide(L)'
;MKSAFEQRKVHGTGRFSAWALIIGLAIGAASFGLIIALTIPEREVAVRPAATSALYQQPATKVGLVSLNNHGTLTVNDASFYQRLVLPELVSSFNILDNLMIITLGIIYFLIRRRSKEIQHLQADVSKLLRYAGIVCILFYFVVPLQQYLALQEVKTLTDGNFVLVTTTRNGFQLWLGIVCLWFADIYRKAFLLQQDSNLTI
;
A
#
# COMPACT_ATOMS: atom_id res chain seq x y z
N MET A 1 43.91 20.77 -6.87
CA MET A 1 42.68 20.50 -7.66
C MET A 1 42.08 19.10 -7.47
N LYS A 2 42.80 18.08 -6.94
CA LYS A 2 42.22 16.74 -6.66
C LYS A 2 41.27 16.66 -5.46
N SER A 3 41.36 17.58 -4.48
CA SER A 3 40.57 17.50 -3.23
C SER A 3 39.10 17.93 -3.36
N ALA A 4 38.76 18.81 -4.31
CA ALA A 4 37.40 19.28 -4.51
C ALA A 4 36.50 18.26 -5.24
N PHE A 5 37.11 17.32 -5.98
CA PHE A 5 36.38 16.27 -6.71
C PHE A 5 36.02 15.07 -5.81
N GLU A 6 36.84 14.77 -4.79
CA GLU A 6 36.54 13.72 -3.81
C GLU A 6 35.43 14.14 -2.83
N GLN A 7 35.40 15.41 -2.41
CA GLN A 7 34.36 15.88 -1.48
C GLN A 7 32.94 15.85 -2.06
N ARG A 8 32.77 16.00 -3.39
CA ARG A 8 31.46 15.85 -4.05
C ARG A 8 31.00 14.40 -4.16
N LYS A 9 31.91 13.42 -4.17
CA LYS A 9 31.57 11.99 -4.27
C LYS A 9 30.99 11.45 -2.96
N VAL A 10 31.42 11.99 -1.82
CA VAL A 10 30.96 11.58 -0.48
C VAL A 10 29.59 12.17 -0.13
N HIS A 11 29.22 13.35 -0.66
CA HIS A 11 27.94 13.99 -0.36
C HIS A 11 26.74 13.47 -1.18
N GLY A 12 26.98 12.81 -2.33
CA GLY A 12 25.92 12.25 -3.18
C GLY A 12 25.40 10.88 -2.75
N THR A 13 26.20 10.11 -2.01
CA THR A 13 25.90 8.72 -1.62
C THR A 13 25.10 8.60 -0.32
N GLY A 14 25.23 9.57 0.60
CA GLY A 14 24.54 9.54 1.90
C GLY A 14 23.01 9.67 1.82
N ARG A 15 22.48 10.54 0.95
CA ARG A 15 21.03 10.75 0.82
C ARG A 15 20.32 9.57 0.14
N PHE A 16 20.95 8.98 -0.88
CA PHE A 16 20.45 7.79 -1.57
C PHE A 16 20.56 6.50 -0.73
N SER A 17 21.47 6.47 0.25
CA SER A 17 21.57 5.41 1.26
C SER A 17 20.38 5.45 2.23
N ALA A 18 20.03 6.63 2.75
CA ALA A 18 18.94 6.80 3.70
C ALA A 18 17.57 6.39 3.14
N TRP A 19 17.25 6.75 1.90
CA TRP A 19 15.98 6.36 1.26
C TRP A 19 15.82 4.85 1.10
N ALA A 20 16.90 4.15 0.77
CA ALA A 20 16.85 2.70 0.67
C ALA A 20 16.67 2.03 2.04
N LEU A 21 17.21 2.62 3.11
CA LEU A 21 17.00 2.15 4.47
C LEU A 21 15.53 2.35 4.90
N ILE A 22 14.96 3.52 4.63
CA ILE A 22 13.55 3.82 4.92
C ILE A 22 12.62 2.84 4.17
N ILE A 23 12.86 2.63 2.86
CA ILE A 23 12.07 1.71 2.06
C ILE A 23 12.26 0.25 2.54
N GLY A 24 13.48 -0.13 2.92
CA GLY A 24 13.75 -1.44 3.50
C GLY A 24 12.99 -1.68 4.82
N LEU A 25 12.98 -0.69 5.72
CA LEU A 25 12.20 -0.73 6.95
C LEU A 25 10.69 -0.81 6.68
N ALA A 26 10.19 -0.06 5.70
CA ALA A 26 8.78 -0.09 5.31
C ALA A 26 8.37 -1.47 4.79
N ILE A 27 9.20 -2.12 3.96
CA ILE A 27 8.95 -3.50 3.50
C ILE A 27 9.01 -4.48 4.66
N GLY A 28 9.96 -4.33 5.58
CA GLY A 28 10.08 -5.17 6.77
C GLY A 28 8.84 -5.09 7.64
N ALA A 29 8.39 -3.88 7.94
CA ALA A 29 7.15 -3.63 8.69
C ALA A 29 5.91 -4.18 7.97
N ALA A 30 5.81 -3.99 6.66
CA ALA A 30 4.70 -4.51 5.86
C ALA A 30 4.69 -6.05 5.80
N SER A 31 5.87 -6.67 5.67
CA SER A 31 6.02 -8.13 5.68
C SER A 31 5.61 -8.70 7.04
N PHE A 32 6.05 -8.07 8.13
CA PHE A 32 5.66 -8.47 9.48
C PHE A 32 4.17 -8.29 9.72
N GLY A 33 3.60 -7.15 9.31
CA GLY A 33 2.17 -6.90 9.36
C GLY A 33 1.36 -7.90 8.54
N LEU A 34 1.85 -8.33 7.38
CA LEU A 34 1.22 -9.36 6.55
C LEU A 34 1.23 -10.73 7.26
N ILE A 35 2.33 -11.11 7.90
CA ILE A 35 2.42 -12.35 8.67
C ILE A 35 1.36 -12.35 9.78
N ILE A 36 1.32 -11.28 10.58
CA ILE A 36 0.32 -11.11 11.66
C ILE A 36 -1.11 -11.19 11.11
N ALA A 37 -1.38 -10.47 10.01
CA ALA A 37 -2.68 -10.45 9.37
C ALA A 37 -3.15 -11.84 8.89
N LEU A 38 -2.21 -12.72 8.54
CA LEU A 38 -2.50 -14.07 8.08
C LEU A 38 -2.57 -15.08 9.22
N THR A 39 -1.85 -14.87 10.33
CA THR A 39 -1.80 -15.81 11.46
C THR A 39 -2.87 -15.58 12.51
N ILE A 40 -3.24 -14.32 12.79
CA ILE A 40 -4.25 -14.01 13.82
C ILE A 40 -5.66 -14.29 13.24
N PRO A 41 -6.46 -15.16 13.90
CA PRO A 41 -7.81 -15.49 13.45
C PRO A 41 -8.84 -14.45 13.83
N GLU A 42 -8.56 -13.63 14.84
CA GLU A 42 -9.40 -12.54 15.28
C GLU A 42 -9.24 -11.33 14.36
N ARG A 43 -10.37 -10.67 14.06
CA ARG A 43 -10.39 -9.46 13.24
C ARG A 43 -11.21 -8.38 13.93
N GLU A 44 -10.58 -7.24 14.18
CA GLU A 44 -11.24 -6.08 14.76
C GLU A 44 -11.55 -5.05 13.67
N VAL A 45 -12.83 -4.70 13.54
CA VAL A 45 -13.32 -3.79 12.50
C VAL A 45 -14.04 -2.60 13.14
N ALA A 46 -13.73 -1.37 12.72
CA ALA A 46 -14.48 -0.20 13.18
C ALA A 46 -15.89 -0.17 12.58
N VAL A 47 -16.91 -0.15 13.44
CA VAL A 47 -18.32 -0.10 13.05
C VAL A 47 -19.06 0.97 13.84
N ARG A 48 -20.13 1.50 13.23
CA ARG A 48 -21.08 2.41 13.89
C ARG A 48 -22.49 1.83 13.80
N PRO A 49 -23.38 2.08 14.78
CA PRO A 49 -24.76 1.63 14.69
C PRO A 49 -25.41 2.21 13.42
N ALA A 50 -26.22 1.40 12.75
CA ALA A 50 -27.08 1.89 11.68
C ALA A 50 -28.10 2.87 12.25
N ALA A 51 -28.46 3.91 11.47
CA ALA A 51 -29.43 4.93 11.88
C ALA A 51 -30.81 4.36 12.25
N THR A 52 -31.10 3.12 11.83
CA THR A 52 -32.34 2.39 12.06
C THR A 52 -32.29 1.43 13.26
N SER A 53 -31.14 1.26 13.92
CA SER A 53 -31.01 0.26 14.99
C SER A 53 -31.50 0.79 16.35
N ALA A 54 -32.33 0.02 17.03
CA ALA A 54 -32.77 0.28 18.41
C ALA A 54 -31.63 0.13 19.45
N LEU A 55 -30.43 -0.24 18.99
CA LEU A 55 -29.25 -0.56 19.80
C LEU A 55 -28.38 0.66 20.14
N TYR A 56 -28.77 1.86 19.71
CA TYR A 56 -28.05 3.12 20.00
C TYR A 56 -27.89 3.41 21.50
N GLN A 57 -28.67 2.75 22.36
CA GLN A 57 -28.71 3.00 23.81
C GLN A 57 -28.33 1.79 24.68
N GLN A 58 -27.96 0.64 24.10
CA GLN A 58 -27.69 -0.57 24.87
C GLN A 58 -26.18 -0.82 25.04
N PRO A 59 -25.70 -1.15 26.26
CA PRO A 59 -24.31 -1.52 26.47
C PRO A 59 -24.00 -2.87 25.82
N ALA A 60 -22.81 -2.97 25.22
CA ALA A 60 -22.12 -4.17 24.70
C ALA A 60 -23.00 -5.43 24.55
N THR A 61 -23.67 -5.58 23.40
CA THR A 61 -24.48 -6.76 23.09
C THR A 61 -23.67 -7.78 22.29
N LYS A 62 -23.57 -9.02 22.78
CA LYS A 62 -23.03 -10.14 21.99
C LYS A 62 -24.08 -10.55 20.95
N VAL A 63 -23.71 -10.55 19.68
CA VAL A 63 -24.55 -11.06 18.59
C VAL A 63 -23.83 -12.27 17.98
N GLY A 64 -24.24 -13.48 18.37
CA GLY A 64 -23.65 -14.73 17.86
C GLY A 64 -22.16 -14.90 18.20
N LEU A 65 -21.31 -15.11 17.18
CA LEU A 65 -19.85 -15.29 17.30
C LEU A 65 -19.08 -13.97 17.51
N VAL A 66 -19.79 -12.84 17.55
CA VAL A 66 -19.21 -11.50 17.48
C VAL A 66 -19.42 -10.79 18.82
N SER A 67 -18.33 -10.31 19.42
CA SER A 67 -18.38 -9.46 20.61
C SER A 67 -18.33 -8.00 20.20
N LEU A 68 -19.27 -7.22 20.72
CA LEU A 68 -19.40 -5.80 20.44
C LEU A 68 -18.95 -5.03 21.67
N ASN A 69 -17.79 -4.38 21.59
CA ASN A 69 -17.32 -3.51 22.67
C ASN A 69 -17.92 -2.11 22.49
N ASN A 70 -18.24 -1.46 23.61
CA ASN A 70 -18.94 -0.17 23.75
C ASN A 70 -18.32 1.05 23.01
N HIS A 71 -17.32 0.84 22.15
CA HIS A 71 -16.55 1.87 21.45
C HIS A 71 -16.68 1.83 19.91
N GLY A 72 -17.59 1.02 19.35
CA GLY A 72 -17.76 0.95 17.89
C GLY A 72 -16.71 0.05 17.22
N THR A 73 -16.38 -1.06 17.87
CA THR A 73 -15.52 -2.10 17.31
C THR A 73 -16.27 -3.43 17.25
N LEU A 74 -16.21 -4.08 16.09
CA LEU A 74 -16.74 -5.39 15.79
C LEU A 74 -15.59 -6.40 15.82
N THR A 75 -15.58 -7.32 16.77
CA THR A 75 -14.57 -8.38 16.83
C THR A 75 -15.15 -9.66 16.25
N VAL A 76 -14.64 -10.08 15.10
CA VAL A 76 -14.99 -11.34 14.44
C VAL A 76 -13.99 -12.40 14.91
N ASN A 77 -14.46 -13.34 15.73
CA ASN A 77 -13.70 -14.50 16.15
C ASN A 77 -13.69 -15.54 15.00
N ASP A 78 -12.54 -16.19 14.77
CA ASP A 78 -12.36 -17.18 13.69
C ASP A 78 -12.72 -16.68 12.28
N ALA A 79 -12.22 -15.51 11.91
CA ALA A 79 -12.42 -14.95 10.58
C ALA A 79 -11.85 -15.90 9.49
N SER A 80 -12.68 -16.21 8.49
CA SER A 80 -12.26 -16.95 7.30
C SER A 80 -11.22 -16.18 6.49
N PHE A 81 -10.45 -16.86 5.63
CA PHE A 81 -9.46 -16.19 4.78
C PHE A 81 -10.07 -15.04 3.94
N TYR A 82 -11.28 -15.26 3.41
CA TYR A 82 -12.04 -14.24 2.70
C TYR A 82 -12.34 -13.02 3.59
N GLN A 83 -12.83 -13.24 4.80
CA GLN A 83 -13.11 -12.17 5.76
C GLN A 83 -11.82 -11.43 6.16
N ARG A 84 -10.69 -12.11 6.33
CA ARG A 84 -9.39 -11.47 6.60
C ARG A 84 -8.90 -10.59 5.44
N LEU A 85 -9.25 -10.95 4.20
CA LEU A 85 -8.90 -10.17 3.01
C LEU A 85 -9.80 -8.95 2.84
N VAL A 86 -11.10 -9.13 3.10
CA VAL A 86 -12.13 -8.13 2.80
C VAL A 86 -12.32 -7.15 3.96
N LEU A 87 -12.37 -7.62 5.20
CA LEU A 87 -12.61 -6.77 6.36
C LEU A 87 -11.36 -5.92 6.67
N PRO A 88 -11.49 -4.58 6.71
CA PRO A 88 -10.37 -3.73 7.06
C PRO A 88 -10.08 -3.86 8.56
N GLU A 89 -8.82 -4.16 8.90
CA GLU A 89 -8.39 -4.13 10.29
C GLU A 89 -8.42 -2.71 10.84
N LEU A 90 -8.80 -2.57 12.10
CA LEU A 90 -8.71 -1.30 12.84
C LEU A 90 -7.30 -0.71 12.78
N VAL A 91 -6.28 -1.57 12.85
CA VAL A 91 -4.87 -1.20 12.71
C VAL A 91 -4.44 -1.35 11.25
N SER A 92 -4.27 -0.23 10.54
CA SER A 92 -3.90 -0.20 9.11
C SER A 92 -2.64 -1.02 8.78
N SER A 93 -1.70 -1.15 9.71
CA SER A 93 -0.47 -1.94 9.57
C SER A 93 -0.72 -3.45 9.39
N PHE A 94 -1.92 -3.94 9.69
CA PHE A 94 -2.32 -5.35 9.57
C PHE A 94 -3.36 -5.58 8.45
N ASN A 95 -3.57 -4.58 7.58
CA ASN A 95 -4.37 -4.76 6.38
C ASN A 95 -3.54 -5.48 5.30
N ILE A 96 -4.05 -6.61 4.84
CA ILE A 96 -3.38 -7.48 3.85
C ILE A 96 -3.09 -6.71 2.56
N LEU A 97 -4.06 -5.96 2.04
CA LEU A 97 -3.95 -5.28 0.75
C LEU A 97 -2.92 -4.14 0.80
N ASP A 98 -2.84 -3.43 1.92
CA ASP A 98 -1.86 -2.36 2.12
C ASP A 98 -0.44 -2.90 2.17
N ASN A 99 -0.26 -3.99 2.92
CA ASN A 99 1.03 -4.64 3.06
C ASN A 99 1.49 -5.20 1.71
N LEU A 100 0.59 -5.82 0.94
CA LEU A 100 0.89 -6.30 -0.42
C LEU A 100 1.28 -5.17 -1.37
N MET A 101 0.61 -4.01 -1.29
CA MET A 101 0.97 -2.84 -2.09
C MET A 101 2.38 -2.35 -1.76
N ILE A 102 2.70 -2.19 -0.47
CA ILE A 102 4.03 -1.71 -0.01
C ILE A 102 5.13 -2.68 -0.44
N ILE A 103 4.92 -3.99 -0.27
CA ILE A 103 5.88 -5.01 -0.67
C ILE A 103 6.11 -4.96 -2.19
N THR A 104 5.04 -4.89 -2.99
CA THR A 104 5.13 -4.86 -4.45
C THR A 104 5.88 -3.62 -4.95
N LEU A 105 5.53 -2.43 -4.45
CA LEU A 105 6.22 -1.19 -4.79
C LEU A 105 7.68 -1.20 -4.31
N GLY A 106 7.94 -1.79 -3.14
CA GLY A 106 9.27 -2.01 -2.61
C GLY A 106 10.14 -2.88 -3.53
N ILE A 107 9.62 -4.01 -4.00
CA ILE A 107 10.30 -4.89 -4.96
C ILE A 107 10.64 -4.13 -6.24
N ILE A 108 9.67 -3.39 -6.80
CA ILE A 108 9.89 -2.58 -8.01
C ILE A 108 11.01 -1.56 -7.77
N TYR A 109 11.00 -0.85 -6.64
CA TYR A 109 12.08 0.07 -6.27
C TYR A 109 13.45 -0.62 -6.19
N PHE A 110 13.54 -1.80 -5.59
CA PHE A 110 14.80 -2.54 -5.52
C PHE A 110 15.31 -2.97 -6.90
N LEU A 111 14.40 -3.39 -7.80
CA LEU A 111 14.75 -3.71 -9.19
C LEU A 111 15.26 -2.49 -9.95
N ILE A 112 14.61 -1.34 -9.77
CA ILE A 112 15.06 -0.06 -10.32
C ILE A 112 16.46 0.27 -9.81
N ARG A 113 16.66 0.19 -8.49
CA ARG A 113 17.94 0.50 -7.85
C ARG A 113 19.07 -0.41 -8.34
N ARG A 114 18.80 -1.72 -8.49
CA ARG A 114 19.78 -2.68 -8.98
C ARG A 114 20.24 -2.30 -10.40
N ARG A 115 19.29 -2.06 -11.31
CA ARG A 115 19.60 -1.65 -12.69
C ARG A 115 20.38 -0.33 -12.77
N SER A 116 20.03 0.64 -11.93
CA SER A 116 20.69 1.96 -11.92
C SER A 116 22.09 1.96 -11.28
N LYS A 117 22.46 0.91 -10.52
CA LYS A 117 23.81 0.77 -9.94
C LYS A 117 24.78 0.05 -10.88
N GLU A 118 24.28 -0.86 -11.71
CA GLU A 118 25.09 -1.65 -12.63
C GLU A 118 25.58 -0.82 -13.84
N ILE A 119 24.91 0.30 -14.14
CA ILE A 119 25.18 1.12 -15.32
C ILE A 119 25.25 2.59 -14.90
N GLN A 120 26.32 3.30 -15.26
CA GLN A 120 26.44 4.75 -14.98
C GLN A 120 25.21 5.50 -15.56
N HIS A 121 24.81 6.58 -14.88
CA HIS A 121 23.56 7.31 -15.08
C HIS A 121 23.02 7.33 -16.53
N LEU A 122 21.73 6.98 -16.67
CA LEU A 122 20.92 6.95 -17.90
C LEU A 122 21.20 5.87 -18.97
N GLN A 123 22.13 4.93 -18.82
CA GLN A 123 22.23 3.81 -19.79
C GLN A 123 21.43 2.54 -19.39
N ALA A 124 20.70 2.58 -18.28
CA ALA A 124 19.73 1.53 -17.92
C ALA A 124 18.30 1.96 -18.28
N ASP A 125 17.61 1.20 -19.13
CA ASP A 125 16.17 1.42 -19.34
C ASP A 125 15.38 0.97 -18.11
N VAL A 126 14.95 1.95 -17.32
CA VAL A 126 14.09 1.79 -16.13
C VAL A 126 12.61 2.07 -16.46
N SER A 127 12.30 2.57 -17.66
CA SER A 127 10.96 3.05 -18.01
C SER A 127 9.88 1.98 -17.81
N LYS A 128 10.18 0.72 -18.15
CA LYS A 128 9.26 -0.42 -17.97
C LYS A 128 8.93 -0.66 -16.49
N LEU A 129 9.92 -0.58 -15.60
CA LEU A 129 9.71 -0.75 -14.16
C LEU A 129 8.90 0.41 -13.57
N LEU A 130 9.15 1.63 -14.04
CA LEU A 130 8.39 2.82 -13.65
C LEU A 130 6.92 2.72 -14.12
N ARG A 131 6.69 2.17 -15.32
CA ARG A 131 5.34 1.86 -15.82
C ARG A 131 4.64 0.84 -14.92
N TYR A 132 5.33 -0.23 -14.52
CA TYR A 132 4.75 -1.23 -13.60
C TYR A 132 4.40 -0.61 -12.24
N ALA A 133 5.25 0.26 -11.68
CA ALA A 133 4.92 0.98 -10.45
C ALA A 133 3.63 1.82 -10.63
N GLY A 134 3.52 2.54 -11.75
CA GLY A 134 2.33 3.33 -12.07
C GLY A 134 1.06 2.49 -12.19
N ILE A 135 1.12 1.37 -12.92
CA ILE A 135 -0.01 0.45 -13.07
C ILE A 135 -0.42 -0.14 -11.72
N VAL A 136 0.53 -0.57 -10.89
CA VAL A 136 0.25 -1.11 -9.55
C VAL A 136 -0.49 -0.07 -8.70
N CYS A 137 -0.03 1.18 -8.66
CA CYS A 137 -0.72 2.24 -7.92
C CYS A 137 -2.16 2.47 -8.39
N ILE A 138 -2.39 2.46 -9.70
CA ILE A 138 -3.74 2.61 -10.28
C ILE A 138 -4.62 1.40 -9.92
N LEU A 139 -4.10 0.17 -10.03
CA LEU A 139 -4.85 -1.03 -9.68
C LEU A 139 -5.26 -1.02 -8.20
N PHE A 140 -4.32 -0.71 -7.29
CA PHE A 140 -4.62 -0.62 -5.86
C PHE A 140 -5.64 0.47 -5.55
N TYR A 141 -5.65 1.58 -6.29
CA TYR A 141 -6.67 2.60 -6.17
C TYR A 141 -8.09 2.06 -6.45
N PHE A 142 -8.26 1.13 -7.40
CA PHE A 142 -9.56 0.51 -7.68
C PHE A 142 -9.90 -0.66 -6.74
N VAL A 143 -8.90 -1.38 -6.26
CA VAL A 143 -9.09 -2.49 -5.31
C VAL A 143 -9.62 -2.00 -3.97
N VAL A 144 -9.20 -0.82 -3.50
CA VAL A 144 -9.61 -0.28 -2.19
C VAL A 144 -11.13 0.00 -2.11
N PRO A 145 -11.76 0.73 -3.06
CA PRO A 145 -13.22 0.89 -3.08
C PRO A 145 -13.97 -0.43 -3.20
N LEU A 146 -13.44 -1.38 -3.99
CA LEU A 146 -14.02 -2.72 -4.12
C LEU A 146 -13.99 -3.47 -2.79
N GLN A 147 -12.86 -3.45 -2.08
CA GLN A 147 -12.73 -4.02 -0.73
C GLN A 147 -13.73 -3.37 0.23
N GLN A 148 -13.85 -2.04 0.22
CA GLN A 148 -14.80 -1.32 1.09
C GLN A 148 -16.25 -1.71 0.80
N TYR A 149 -16.61 -1.87 -0.47
CA TYR A 149 -17.94 -2.31 -0.86
C TYR A 149 -18.22 -3.74 -0.35
N LEU A 150 -17.29 -4.67 -0.57
CA LEU A 150 -17.43 -6.05 -0.08
C LEU A 150 -17.48 -6.11 1.45
N ALA A 151 -16.65 -5.33 2.14
CA ALA A 151 -16.63 -5.24 3.60
C ALA A 151 -17.95 -4.71 4.15
N LEU A 152 -18.56 -3.72 3.48
CA LEU A 152 -19.86 -3.19 3.88
C LEU A 152 -20.97 -4.24 3.77
N GLN A 153 -20.97 -5.06 2.72
CA GLN A 153 -21.91 -6.17 2.57
C GLN A 153 -21.67 -7.26 3.61
N GLU A 154 -20.42 -7.60 3.88
CA GLU A 154 -20.04 -8.60 4.88
C GLU A 154 -20.45 -8.17 6.28
N VAL A 155 -20.14 -6.93 6.69
CA VAL A 155 -20.57 -6.37 8.00
C VAL A 155 -22.09 -6.36 8.12
N LYS A 156 -22.80 -5.98 7.05
CA LYS A 156 -24.27 -5.98 7.04
C LYS A 156 -24.82 -7.40 7.26
N THR A 157 -24.20 -8.40 6.65
CA THR A 157 -24.60 -9.81 6.77
C THR A 157 -24.29 -10.36 8.15
N LEU A 158 -23.10 -10.06 8.70
CA LEU A 158 -22.67 -10.52 10.03
C LEU A 158 -23.44 -9.87 11.19
N THR A 159 -24.04 -8.70 10.96
CA THR A 159 -24.72 -7.92 12.02
C THR A 159 -26.22 -7.78 11.81
N ASP A 160 -26.81 -8.54 10.87
CA ASP A 160 -28.22 -8.46 10.44
C ASP A 160 -28.66 -7.01 10.10
N GLY A 161 -27.73 -6.21 9.57
CA GLY A 161 -27.97 -4.82 9.18
C GLY A 161 -28.04 -3.82 10.33
N ASN A 162 -27.71 -4.22 11.56
CA ASN A 162 -27.73 -3.31 12.71
C ASN A 162 -26.52 -2.37 12.77
N PHE A 163 -25.43 -2.68 12.07
CA PHE A 163 -24.21 -1.88 12.07
C PHE A 163 -23.73 -1.58 10.65
N VAL A 164 -23.03 -0.46 10.52
CA VAL A 164 -22.42 0.02 9.27
C VAL A 164 -20.92 0.20 9.49
N LEU A 165 -20.13 -0.21 8.51
CA LEU A 165 -18.69 -0.03 8.51
C LEU A 165 -18.31 1.47 8.60
N VAL A 166 -17.37 1.80 9.49
CA VAL A 166 -16.76 3.14 9.51
C VAL A 166 -15.66 3.17 8.45
N THR A 167 -16.00 3.67 7.26
CA THR A 167 -15.04 3.79 6.17
C THR A 167 -14.24 5.08 6.29
N THR A 168 -12.92 4.98 6.42
CA THR A 168 -12.04 6.12 6.18
C THR A 168 -11.93 6.32 4.67
N THR A 169 -12.38 7.48 4.17
CA THR A 169 -12.17 7.85 2.76
C THR A 169 -10.67 7.95 2.52
N ARG A 170 -10.14 7.05 1.68
CA ARG A 170 -8.77 7.18 1.19
C ARG A 170 -8.73 8.20 0.07
N ASN A 171 -7.92 9.24 0.26
CA ASN A 171 -7.68 10.25 -0.75
C ASN A 171 -7.10 9.59 -2.02
N GLY A 172 -7.54 10.05 -3.20
CA GLY A 172 -7.10 9.56 -4.52
C GLY A 172 -5.63 9.82 -4.86
N PHE A 173 -4.78 10.03 -3.86
CA PHE A 173 -3.34 10.21 -3.98
C PHE A 173 -2.68 9.06 -4.73
N GLN A 174 -3.12 7.82 -4.51
CA GLN A 174 -2.58 6.64 -5.20
C GLN A 174 -2.81 6.70 -6.72
N LEU A 175 -3.98 7.16 -7.15
CA LEU A 175 -4.30 7.36 -8.57
C LEU A 175 -3.37 8.42 -9.18
N TRP A 176 -3.25 9.57 -8.53
CA TRP A 176 -2.38 10.65 -8.99
C TRP A 176 -0.91 10.24 -9.04
N LEU A 177 -0.43 9.52 -8.02
CA LEU A 177 0.93 8.97 -7.99
C LEU A 177 1.14 8.00 -9.14
N GLY A 178 0.16 7.14 -9.42
CA GLY A 178 0.20 6.22 -10.55
C GLY A 178 0.29 6.94 -11.90
N ILE A 179 -0.53 7.96 -12.12
CA ILE A 179 -0.51 8.79 -13.35
C ILE A 179 0.85 9.49 -13.50
N VAL A 180 1.35 10.10 -12.42
CA VAL A 180 2.66 10.77 -12.42
C VAL A 180 3.78 9.78 -12.75
N CYS A 181 3.75 8.57 -12.19
CA CYS A 181 4.72 7.51 -12.51
C CYS A 181 4.67 7.11 -13.99
N LEU A 182 3.49 6.95 -14.58
CA LEU A 182 3.35 6.65 -16.01
C LEU A 182 3.89 7.77 -16.88
N TRP A 183 3.56 9.01 -16.55
CA TRP A 183 4.06 10.19 -17.26
C TRP A 183 5.59 10.31 -17.19
N PHE A 184 6.16 10.12 -16.00
CA PHE A 184 7.63 10.06 -15.84
C PHE A 184 8.24 8.90 -16.61
N ALA A 185 7.58 7.76 -16.71
CA ALA A 185 8.09 6.62 -17.46
C ALA A 185 8.23 6.93 -18.96
N ASP A 186 7.27 7.67 -19.51
CA ASP A 186 7.28 8.08 -20.91
C ASP A 186 8.35 9.14 -21.18
N ILE A 187 8.49 10.13 -20.30
CA ILE A 187 9.57 11.12 -20.38
C ILE A 187 10.93 10.44 -20.28
N TYR A 188 11.11 9.54 -19.31
CA TYR A 188 12.35 8.81 -19.11
C TYR A 188 12.72 7.98 -20.34
N ARG A 189 11.74 7.30 -20.94
CA ARG A 189 11.97 6.52 -22.16
C ARG A 189 12.42 7.40 -23.33
N LYS A 190 11.82 8.57 -23.52
CA LYS A 190 12.23 9.52 -24.56
C LYS A 190 13.64 10.03 -24.33
N ALA A 191 13.97 10.41 -23.10
CA ALA A 191 15.31 10.87 -22.72
C ALA A 191 16.36 9.77 -22.91
N PHE A 192 16.03 8.52 -22.55
CA PHE A 192 16.88 7.35 -22.74
C PHE A 192 17.21 7.12 -24.22
N LEU A 193 16.19 7.13 -25.09
CA LEU A 193 16.38 6.95 -26.54
C LEU A 193 17.23 8.08 -27.14
N LEU A 194 16.95 9.33 -26.76
CA LEU A 194 17.74 10.49 -27.22
C LEU A 194 19.22 10.39 -26.85
N GLN A 195 19.52 9.91 -25.63
CA GLN A 195 20.91 9.72 -25.20
C GLN A 195 21.58 8.52 -25.90
N GLN A 196 20.82 7.48 -26.21
CA GLN A 196 21.32 6.36 -26.99
C GLN A 196 21.67 6.79 -28.42
N ASP A 197 20.80 7.58 -29.06
CA ASP A 197 21.04 8.14 -30.39
C ASP A 197 22.24 9.09 -30.41
N SER A 198 22.39 9.96 -29.40
CA SER A 198 23.55 10.86 -29.33
C SER A 198 24.86 10.10 -29.15
N ASN A 199 24.87 8.99 -28.41
CA ASN A 199 26.05 8.15 -28.23
C ASN A 199 26.41 7.31 -29.48
N LEU A 200 25.48 7.10 -30.40
CA LEU A 200 25.73 6.40 -31.67
C LEU A 200 26.22 7.34 -32.79
N THR A 201 26.07 8.65 -32.60
CA THR A 201 26.39 9.67 -33.62
C THR A 201 27.79 10.29 -33.43
N ILE A 202 28.43 10.05 -32.28
CA ILE A 202 29.81 10.46 -31.97
C ILE A 202 30.76 9.31 -32.31
#